data_AF-N6XW62-F1
#
_entry.id   AF-N6XW62-F1
#
_cell.length_a   1.000
_cell.length_b   1.000
_cell.length_c   1.000
_cell.angle_alpha   90.00
_cell.angle_beta   90.00
_cell.angle_gamma   90.00
#
_symmetry.space_group_name_H-M   'P 1'
#
loop_
_entity.id
_entity.type
_entity.pdbx_description
1 polymer ?
#
loop_
_entity_poly.entity_id
_entity_poly.type
_entity_poly.pdbx_seq_one_letter_code
_entity_poly.pdbx_strand_id
1 'polypeptide(L)'
;GTVTVEVPAGSYTDVAGNAGSGDSDSAAVDTLAPSVNVTINPDGTVSFVFSEAPVGFEASDIVVTNGSISNLVQDPTDPTRWTADLTPAAGFEGTVTVEVPAGSYTDVAGNAGSGDSDSTAVDTLAPSVNVTINPDGTVSFVFSEAPVGFEAADVVVTNGSISNLVQDPTDPTRWTADLTPAAGFEGTVTVEVPAGSYTDVAGNAGSGDSDSTAVDTLAPSVNVTINPDGTVSFVFSEAPVGFEASDVVVTNGSISNLVQDPTDPTRWTADLTPAAGFEGTVTVEVPAGSYTDVAGNAGSGDSDSTAVDTLAPSVNVTINPDGTVSFVFSEPPVGFEASDVVVTNGSISNLVQDPTDPTHWTADLTPAAGFEGTVTVEVPAGSYT
;
A
#
# COMPACT_ATOMS: atom_id res chain seq x y z
N GLY A 1 -28.48 66.54 36.48
CA GLY A 1 -28.32 67.81 37.23
C GLY A 1 -29.61 68.20 37.94
N THR A 2 -29.58 69.08 38.94
CA THR A 2 -30.80 69.53 39.63
C THR A 2 -31.43 70.70 38.88
N VAL A 3 -32.72 70.58 38.57
CA VAL A 3 -33.54 71.68 38.06
C VAL A 3 -34.37 72.22 39.21
N THR A 4 -34.28 73.53 39.45
CA THR A 4 -35.05 74.24 40.48
C THR A 4 -36.01 75.20 39.82
N VAL A 5 -37.29 75.12 40.19
CA VAL A 5 -38.31 76.13 39.86
C VAL A 5 -38.51 76.97 41.11
N GLU A 6 -38.27 78.28 40.99
CA GLU A 6 -38.40 79.23 42.09
C GLU A 6 -39.41 80.31 41.73
N VAL A 7 -40.32 80.59 42.66
CA VAL A 7 -41.07 81.84 42.73
C VAL A 7 -40.36 82.74 43.74
N PRO A 8 -39.61 83.77 43.32
CA PRO A 8 -38.88 84.60 44.26
C PRO A 8 -39.83 85.38 45.17
N ALA A 9 -39.45 85.57 46.43
CA ALA A 9 -40.20 86.44 47.34
C ALA A 9 -40.31 87.85 46.78
N GLY A 10 -41.53 88.41 46.75
CA GLY A 10 -41.82 89.72 46.19
C GLY A 10 -41.93 89.80 44.67
N SER A 11 -41.87 88.67 43.94
CA SER A 11 -42.06 88.63 42.49
C SER A 11 -43.50 88.90 42.04
N TYR A 12 -44.47 88.89 42.97
CA TYR A 12 -45.87 89.22 42.74
C TYR A 12 -46.42 90.04 43.90
N THR A 13 -47.54 90.75 43.66
CA THR A 13 -48.25 91.51 44.69
C THR A 13 -49.74 91.22 44.63
N ASP A 14 -50.41 91.32 45.78
CA ASP A 14 -51.88 91.30 45.82
C ASP A 14 -52.47 92.66 45.41
N VAL A 15 -53.81 92.75 45.34
CA VAL A 15 -54.52 93.98 44.95
C VAL A 15 -54.28 95.14 45.94
N ALA A 16 -53.86 94.87 47.17
CA ALA A 16 -53.54 95.88 48.17
C ALA A 16 -52.05 96.31 48.13
N GLY A 17 -51.23 95.69 47.26
CA GLY A 17 -49.81 95.99 47.08
C GLY A 17 -48.88 95.23 48.02
N ASN A 18 -49.36 94.21 48.74
CA ASN A 18 -48.50 93.39 49.60
C ASN A 18 -47.64 92.45 48.75
N ALA A 19 -46.34 92.37 49.05
CA ALA A 19 -45.41 91.48 48.38
C ALA A 19 -45.71 90.01 48.72
N GLY A 20 -45.76 89.16 47.69
CA GLY A 20 -45.95 87.72 47.83
C GLY A 20 -44.76 87.01 48.48
N SER A 21 -45.02 85.89 49.16
CA SER A 21 -43.97 85.00 49.68
C SER A 21 -43.29 84.25 48.55
N GLY A 22 -42.01 83.89 48.74
CA GLY A 22 -41.32 83.01 47.80
C GLY A 22 -41.54 81.54 48.13
N ASP A 23 -41.38 80.67 47.14
CA ASP A 23 -41.35 79.22 47.28
C ASP A 23 -40.48 78.61 46.18
N SER A 24 -39.91 77.44 46.42
CA SER A 24 -39.09 76.74 45.42
C SER A 24 -39.23 75.24 45.55
N ASP A 25 -39.23 74.56 44.41
CA ASP A 25 -39.15 73.11 44.32
C ASP A 25 -38.01 72.71 43.39
N SER A 26 -37.37 71.58 43.67
CA SER A 26 -36.22 71.11 42.91
C SER A 26 -36.30 69.62 42.65
N ALA A 27 -35.96 69.21 41.42
CA ALA A 27 -35.90 67.82 41.01
C ALA A 27 -34.54 67.49 40.41
N ALA A 28 -34.01 66.31 40.73
CA ALA A 28 -32.90 65.75 39.98
C ALA A 28 -33.40 65.32 38.59
N VAL A 29 -32.73 65.77 37.54
CA VAL A 29 -33.01 65.44 36.15
C VAL A 29 -31.77 64.83 35.55
N ASP A 30 -31.89 63.61 35.03
CA ASP A 30 -30.86 63.01 34.20
C ASP A 30 -31.39 62.84 32.78
N THR A 31 -30.61 63.29 31.80
CA THR A 31 -30.94 63.21 30.37
C THR A 31 -29.76 62.68 29.56
N LEU A 32 -28.66 62.30 30.22
CA LEU A 32 -27.52 61.72 29.52
C LEU A 32 -27.83 60.25 29.27
N ALA A 33 -27.70 59.81 28.03
CA ALA A 33 -27.79 58.38 27.73
C ALA A 33 -26.54 57.67 28.27
N PRO A 34 -26.68 56.52 28.97
CA PRO A 34 -25.54 55.70 29.31
C PRO A 34 -24.90 55.13 28.03
N SER A 35 -23.60 54.87 28.05
CA SER A 35 -22.87 54.18 26.99
C SER A 35 -22.23 52.89 27.49
N VAL A 36 -22.01 51.93 26.60
CA VAL A 36 -21.26 50.69 26.86
C VAL A 36 -20.04 50.63 25.95
N ASN A 37 -18.96 50.03 26.45
CA ASN A 37 -17.80 49.64 25.68
C ASN A 37 -17.69 48.11 25.74
N VAL A 38 -17.81 47.44 24.59
CA VAL A 38 -17.68 46.00 24.42
C VAL A 38 -16.22 45.67 24.09
N THR A 39 -15.67 44.63 24.70
CA THR A 39 -14.30 44.19 24.39
C THR A 39 -14.21 42.67 24.48
N ILE A 40 -13.82 42.03 23.39
CA ILE A 40 -13.48 40.60 23.35
C ILE A 40 -12.03 40.45 23.81
N ASN A 41 -11.83 39.74 24.91
CA ASN A 41 -10.52 39.54 25.50
C ASN A 41 -9.81 38.33 24.86
N PRO A 42 -8.45 38.29 24.85
CA PRO A 42 -7.69 37.18 24.28
C PRO A 42 -7.92 35.81 24.94
N ASP A 43 -8.52 35.77 26.13
CA ASP A 43 -8.85 34.54 26.87
C ASP A 43 -10.23 33.98 26.53
N GLY A 44 -10.93 34.57 25.56
CA GLY A 44 -12.27 34.12 25.14
C GLY A 44 -13.41 34.68 25.98
N THR A 45 -13.14 35.60 26.91
CA THR A 45 -14.20 36.34 27.62
C THR A 45 -14.57 37.64 26.92
N VAL A 46 -15.75 38.19 27.22
CA VAL A 46 -16.21 39.50 26.75
C VAL A 46 -16.41 40.41 27.96
N SER A 47 -15.81 41.59 27.94
CA SER A 47 -16.01 42.64 28.92
C SER A 47 -17.03 43.66 28.40
N PHE A 48 -17.96 44.07 29.27
CA PHE A 48 -18.86 45.19 29.04
C PHE A 48 -18.61 46.24 30.12
N VAL A 49 -18.23 47.45 29.71
CA VAL A 49 -17.96 48.57 30.62
C VAL A 49 -18.91 49.71 30.31
N PHE A 50 -19.81 50.01 31.24
CA PHE A 50 -20.80 51.07 31.09
C PHE A 50 -20.29 52.39 31.69
N SER A 51 -20.76 53.53 31.16
CA SER A 51 -20.47 54.85 31.74
C SER A 51 -21.15 55.08 33.10
N GLU A 52 -22.20 54.31 33.38
CA GLU A 52 -22.95 54.25 34.64
C GLU A 52 -23.66 52.89 34.75
N ALA A 53 -24.22 52.55 35.91
CA ALA A 53 -24.80 51.23 36.13
C ALA A 53 -26.06 51.03 35.27
N PRO A 54 -26.09 50.02 34.38
CA PRO A 54 -27.27 49.76 33.56
C PRO A 54 -28.39 49.13 34.40
N VAL A 55 -29.63 49.38 33.99
CA VAL A 55 -30.84 48.78 34.53
C VAL A 55 -31.35 47.73 33.56
N GLY A 56 -31.59 46.52 34.08
CA GLY A 56 -32.20 45.44 33.31
C GLY A 56 -31.27 44.74 32.32
N PHE A 57 -29.97 45.06 32.28
CA PHE A 57 -29.02 44.43 31.36
C PHE A 57 -28.95 42.91 31.59
N GLU A 58 -29.29 42.15 30.57
CA GLU A 58 -29.32 40.70 30.58
C GLU A 58 -28.81 40.10 29.26
N ALA A 59 -28.70 38.78 29.17
CA ALA A 59 -28.10 38.13 28.01
C ALA A 59 -28.88 38.37 26.70
N SER A 60 -30.20 38.65 26.75
CA SER A 60 -31.00 38.98 25.57
C SER A 60 -30.72 40.36 25.01
N ASP A 61 -30.01 41.23 25.73
CA ASP A 61 -29.56 42.54 25.26
C ASP A 61 -28.29 42.46 24.42
N ILE A 62 -27.72 41.26 24.28
CA ILE A 62 -26.47 41.00 23.56
C ILE A 62 -26.78 40.14 22.34
N VAL A 63 -26.33 40.61 21.17
CA VAL A 63 -26.41 39.89 19.91
C VAL A 63 -25.02 39.36 19.57
N VAL A 64 -24.92 38.06 19.30
CA VAL A 64 -23.68 37.42 18.87
C VAL A 64 -23.86 36.83 17.48
N THR A 65 -23.00 37.22 16.55
CA THR A 65 -22.95 36.64 15.20
C THR A 65 -21.85 35.59 15.15
N ASN A 66 -22.14 34.42 14.57
CA ASN A 66 -21.24 33.26 14.46
C ASN A 66 -20.73 32.74 15.83
N GLY A 67 -21.53 32.87 16.88
CA GLY A 67 -21.19 32.39 18.22
C GLY A 67 -22.34 32.58 19.20
N SER A 68 -22.03 32.42 20.48
CA SER A 68 -22.93 32.65 21.61
C SER A 68 -22.16 33.14 22.82
N ILE A 69 -22.87 33.79 23.75
CA ILE A 69 -22.32 34.10 25.08
C ILE A 69 -22.97 33.23 26.14
N SER A 70 -22.24 32.97 27.22
CA SER A 70 -22.75 32.34 28.43
C SER A 70 -22.15 33.00 29.67
N ASN A 71 -22.61 32.63 30.87
CA ASN A 71 -22.05 33.10 32.14
C ASN A 71 -21.92 34.64 32.24
N LEU A 72 -22.95 35.37 31.77
CA LEU A 72 -23.02 36.81 31.94
C LEU A 72 -23.14 37.14 33.45
N VAL A 73 -22.13 37.83 33.99
CA VAL A 73 -22.01 38.13 35.42
C VAL A 73 -21.59 39.59 35.60
N GLN A 74 -22.23 40.28 36.53
CA GLN A 74 -21.83 41.61 36.98
C GLN A 74 -20.65 41.54 37.94
N ASP A 75 -19.71 42.47 37.84
CA ASP A 75 -18.65 42.62 38.83
C ASP A 75 -19.26 42.92 40.21
N PRO A 76 -18.97 42.12 41.26
CA PRO A 76 -19.57 42.28 42.58
C PRO A 76 -19.14 43.58 43.30
N THR A 77 -18.13 44.27 42.80
CA THR A 77 -17.56 45.49 43.36
C THR A 77 -17.73 46.72 42.48
N ASP A 78 -18.13 46.55 41.21
CA ASP A 78 -18.36 47.64 40.27
C ASP A 78 -19.61 47.37 39.41
N PRO A 79 -20.77 48.00 39.71
CA PRO A 79 -22.01 47.71 38.98
C PRO A 79 -21.99 48.16 37.52
N THR A 80 -20.94 48.89 37.09
CA THR A 80 -20.73 49.32 35.70
C THR A 80 -19.98 48.29 34.85
N ARG A 81 -19.56 47.16 35.43
CA ARG A 81 -18.75 46.13 34.75
C ARG A 81 -19.46 44.80 34.72
N TRP A 82 -19.43 44.17 33.55
CA TRP A 82 -19.95 42.82 33.34
C TRP A 82 -18.97 42.01 32.50
N THR A 83 -18.99 40.69 32.70
CA THR A 83 -18.21 39.73 31.92
C THR A 83 -19.09 38.59 31.44
N ALA A 84 -18.82 38.05 30.26
CA ALA A 84 -19.43 36.83 29.74
C ALA A 84 -18.38 35.95 29.06
N ASP A 85 -18.66 34.65 28.93
CA ASP A 85 -17.81 33.73 28.16
C ASP A 85 -18.29 33.68 26.70
N LEU A 86 -17.40 33.93 25.74
CA LEU A 86 -17.67 33.82 24.31
C LEU A 86 -17.40 32.40 23.83
N THR A 87 -18.38 31.78 23.19
CA THR A 87 -18.22 30.50 22.50
C THR A 87 -18.50 30.70 21.01
N PRO A 88 -17.46 30.71 20.16
CA PRO A 88 -17.62 30.71 18.70
C PRO A 88 -18.44 29.51 18.23
N ALA A 89 -19.09 29.64 17.07
CA ALA A 89 -19.76 28.53 16.42
C ALA A 89 -18.73 27.45 16.05
N ALA A 90 -19.07 26.17 16.23
CA ALA A 90 -18.20 25.06 15.85
C ALA A 90 -18.11 24.90 14.32
N GLY A 91 -16.95 24.46 13.82
CA GLY A 91 -16.76 24.24 12.37
C GLY A 91 -16.80 25.53 11.56
N PHE A 92 -16.43 26.64 12.17
CA PHE A 92 -16.47 27.97 11.57
C PHE A 92 -15.09 28.60 11.54
N GLU A 93 -14.76 29.17 10.38
CA GLU A 93 -13.61 30.05 10.17
C GLU A 93 -14.14 31.42 9.73
N GLY A 94 -13.77 32.48 10.46
CA GLY A 94 -14.15 33.84 10.11
C GLY A 94 -14.31 34.77 11.30
N THR A 95 -15.10 35.83 11.13
CA THR A 95 -15.31 36.86 12.16
C THR A 95 -16.49 36.51 13.06
N VAL A 96 -16.26 36.58 14.37
CA VAL A 96 -17.30 36.60 15.42
C VAL A 96 -17.47 38.03 15.88
N THR A 97 -18.72 38.47 16.04
CA THR A 97 -19.06 39.81 16.51
C THR A 97 -19.98 39.72 17.71
N VAL A 98 -19.67 40.46 18.76
CA VAL A 98 -20.54 40.66 19.93
C VAL A 98 -20.99 42.10 19.93
N GLU A 99 -22.30 42.31 19.91
CA GLU A 99 -22.94 43.62 19.83
C GLU A 99 -23.91 43.79 21.01
N VAL A 100 -23.88 44.96 21.63
CA VAL A 100 -24.96 45.46 22.46
C VAL A 100 -25.72 46.50 21.62
N PRO A 101 -26.93 46.20 21.12
CA PRO A 101 -27.66 47.15 20.28
C PRO A 101 -28.07 48.41 21.05
N ALA A 102 -28.15 49.54 20.37
CA ALA A 102 -28.63 50.78 20.99
C ALA A 102 -30.08 50.63 21.49
N GLY A 103 -30.32 51.10 22.72
CA GLY A 103 -31.62 51.04 23.38
C GLY A 103 -32.00 49.68 23.99
N SER A 104 -31.08 48.72 24.02
CA SER A 104 -31.28 47.42 24.69
C SER A 104 -31.29 47.51 26.22
N TYR A 105 -30.64 48.52 26.81
CA TYR A 105 -30.62 48.79 28.25
C TYR A 105 -30.93 50.27 28.54
N THR A 106 -31.22 50.59 29.81
CA THR A 106 -31.43 51.97 30.27
C THR A 106 -30.60 52.29 31.51
N ASP A 107 -30.53 53.57 31.89
CA ASP A 107 -30.10 53.98 33.24
C ASP A 107 -31.28 53.96 34.23
N VAL A 108 -31.05 54.47 35.45
CA VAL A 108 -32.08 54.62 36.50
C VAL A 108 -33.13 55.68 36.16
N ALA A 109 -32.77 56.70 35.37
CA ALA A 109 -33.69 57.75 34.94
C ALA A 109 -34.56 57.34 33.73
N GLY A 110 -34.29 56.18 33.13
CA GLY A 110 -34.99 55.65 31.97
C GLY A 110 -34.44 56.15 30.62
N ASN A 111 -33.24 56.75 30.59
CA ASN A 111 -32.58 57.12 29.34
C ASN A 111 -32.08 55.85 28.64
N ALA A 112 -32.42 55.70 27.36
CA ALA A 112 -31.99 54.57 26.54
C ALA A 112 -30.48 54.63 26.26
N GLY A 113 -29.77 53.53 26.50
CA GLY A 113 -28.33 53.46 26.33
C GLY A 113 -27.87 53.42 24.87
N SER A 114 -26.65 53.90 24.61
CA SER A 114 -26.01 53.73 23.29
C SER A 114 -25.46 52.31 23.14
N GLY A 115 -25.43 51.82 21.90
CA GLY A 115 -24.85 50.52 21.58
C GLY A 115 -23.35 50.58 21.29
N ASP A 116 -22.71 49.43 21.29
CA ASP A 116 -21.32 49.23 20.88
C ASP A 116 -21.11 47.76 20.46
N SER A 117 -20.03 47.48 19.73
CA SER A 117 -19.71 46.12 19.28
C SER A 117 -18.21 45.90 19.17
N ASP A 118 -17.77 44.68 19.43
CA ASP A 118 -16.40 44.25 19.15
C ASP A 118 -16.39 42.94 18.35
N SER A 119 -15.29 42.68 17.64
CA SER A 119 -15.17 41.52 16.77
C SER A 119 -13.77 40.92 16.79
N THR A 120 -13.69 39.60 16.67
CA THR A 120 -12.43 38.86 16.55
C THR A 120 -12.51 37.82 15.44
N ALA A 121 -11.38 37.53 14.81
CA ALA A 121 -11.25 36.35 13.97
C ALA A 121 -11.14 35.10 14.84
N VAL A 122 -11.79 34.03 14.41
CA VAL A 122 -11.73 32.72 15.05
C VAL A 122 -11.61 31.66 13.97
N ASP A 123 -10.99 30.56 14.34
CA ASP A 123 -10.94 29.37 13.52
C ASP A 123 -11.17 28.14 14.40
N THR A 124 -12.31 27.50 14.16
CA THR A 124 -12.75 26.27 14.80
C THR A 124 -13.05 25.19 13.75
N LEU A 125 -12.70 25.46 12.49
CA LEU A 125 -12.92 24.54 11.38
C LEU A 125 -11.74 23.57 11.35
N ALA A 126 -12.02 22.28 11.59
CA ALA A 126 -10.97 21.28 11.52
C ALA A 126 -10.53 21.04 10.06
N PRO A 127 -9.21 20.92 9.79
CA PRO A 127 -8.72 20.57 8.47
C PRO A 127 -9.09 19.12 8.12
N SER A 128 -9.19 18.83 6.82
CA SER A 128 -9.40 17.48 6.29
C SER A 128 -8.28 17.11 5.32
N VAL A 129 -8.11 15.81 5.08
CA VAL A 129 -7.15 15.26 4.11
C VAL A 129 -7.89 14.28 3.20
N ASN A 130 -7.49 14.24 1.92
CA ASN A 130 -7.88 13.22 0.97
C ASN A 130 -6.62 12.46 0.54
N VAL A 131 -6.57 11.17 0.85
CA VAL A 131 -5.49 10.24 0.50
C VAL A 131 -5.83 9.57 -0.83
N THR A 132 -4.85 9.45 -1.72
CA THR A 132 -5.05 8.77 -3.00
C THR A 132 -3.78 8.03 -3.42
N ILE A 133 -3.89 6.73 -3.66
CA ILE A 133 -2.83 5.91 -4.25
C ILE A 133 -2.95 6.01 -5.77
N ASN A 134 -1.94 6.59 -6.42
CA ASN A 134 -1.91 6.78 -7.85
C ASN A 134 -1.42 5.50 -8.57
N PRO A 135 -1.83 5.28 -9.85
CA PRO A 135 -1.40 4.11 -10.62
C PRO A 135 0.11 3.97 -10.85
N ASP A 136 0.88 5.04 -10.66
CA ASP A 136 2.34 5.05 -10.81
C ASP A 136 3.09 4.66 -9.52
N GLY A 137 2.37 4.28 -8.46
CA GLY A 137 2.95 3.89 -7.17
C GLY A 137 3.27 5.07 -6.26
N THR A 138 2.83 6.28 -6.58
CA THR A 138 2.90 7.42 -5.65
C THR A 138 1.61 7.54 -4.83
N VAL A 139 1.68 8.20 -3.68
CA VAL A 139 0.54 8.59 -2.85
C VAL A 139 0.43 10.10 -2.84
N SER A 140 -0.77 10.61 -3.13
CA SER A 140 -1.12 12.02 -2.99
C SER A 140 -1.90 12.25 -1.70
N PHE A 141 -1.55 13.32 -0.98
CA PHE A 141 -2.31 13.85 0.15
C PHE A 141 -2.74 15.27 -0.19
N VAL A 142 -4.05 15.51 -0.19
CA VAL A 142 -4.63 16.84 -0.47
C VAL A 142 -5.42 17.29 0.74
N PHE A 143 -4.95 18.33 1.40
CA PHE A 143 -5.58 18.89 2.59
C PHE A 143 -6.56 20.01 2.22
N SER A 144 -7.59 20.25 3.03
CA SER A 144 -8.48 21.42 2.84
C SER A 144 -7.79 22.76 3.13
N GLU A 145 -6.69 22.71 3.89
CA GLU A 145 -5.81 23.83 4.23
C GLU A 145 -4.41 23.32 4.56
N ALA A 146 -3.43 24.20 4.76
CA ALA A 146 -2.05 23.77 4.99
C ALA A 146 -1.91 23.10 6.38
N PRO A 147 -1.50 21.82 6.45
CA PRO A 147 -1.32 21.16 7.73
C PRO A 147 -0.05 21.67 8.43
N VAL A 148 -0.10 21.71 9.76
CA VAL A 148 1.03 21.98 10.64
C VAL A 148 1.61 20.67 11.15
N GLY A 149 2.92 20.50 10.99
CA GLY A 149 3.65 19.35 11.55
C GLY A 149 3.50 18.03 10.81
N PHE A 150 2.80 17.98 9.67
CA PHE A 150 2.61 16.75 8.91
C PHE A 150 3.94 16.14 8.47
N GLU A 151 4.20 14.91 8.90
CA GLU A 151 5.41 14.15 8.63
C GLU A 151 5.11 12.67 8.34
N ALA A 152 6.13 11.89 7.97
CA ALA A 152 5.94 10.48 7.59
C ALA A 152 5.40 9.61 8.74
N ALA A 153 5.60 10.02 10.00
CA ALA A 153 5.06 9.32 11.17
C ALA A 153 3.54 9.47 11.31
N ASP A 154 2.94 10.45 10.64
CA ASP A 154 1.49 10.69 10.62
C ASP A 154 0.76 9.83 9.59
N VAL A 155 1.50 9.02 8.82
CA VAL A 155 0.98 8.10 7.82
C VAL A 155 1.22 6.66 8.26
N VAL A 156 0.16 5.87 8.29
CA VAL A 156 0.19 4.44 8.57
C VAL A 156 0.03 3.67 7.26
N VAL A 157 0.93 2.73 7.00
CA VAL A 157 0.86 1.86 5.81
C VAL A 157 0.75 0.41 6.25
N THR A 158 -0.29 -0.28 5.78
CA THR A 158 -0.45 -1.73 5.97
C THR A 158 0.06 -2.46 4.74
N ASN A 159 0.86 -3.52 4.95
CA ASN A 159 1.51 -4.33 3.90
C ASN A 159 2.44 -3.53 2.97
N GLY A 160 3.04 -2.45 3.47
CA GLY A 160 3.98 -1.63 2.69
C GLY A 160 4.62 -0.55 3.54
N SER A 161 5.22 0.43 2.86
CA SER A 161 5.81 1.63 3.48
C SER A 161 5.73 2.81 2.51
N ILE A 162 5.80 4.03 3.03
CA ILE A 162 6.05 5.23 2.22
C ILE A 162 7.48 5.72 2.38
N SER A 163 7.99 6.40 1.35
CA SER A 163 9.24 7.14 1.39
C SER A 163 9.12 8.45 0.61
N ASN A 164 10.12 9.32 0.68
CA ASN A 164 10.16 10.59 -0.08
C ASN A 164 8.91 11.47 0.11
N LEU A 165 8.33 11.50 1.31
CA LEU A 165 7.23 12.41 1.63
C LEU A 165 7.71 13.86 1.45
N VAL A 166 7.10 14.58 0.52
CA VAL A 166 7.48 15.94 0.15
C VAL A 166 6.25 16.81 -0.05
N GLN A 167 6.33 18.05 0.41
CA GLN A 167 5.32 19.09 0.14
C GLN A 167 5.49 19.63 -1.27
N ASP A 168 4.39 19.94 -1.94
CA ASP A 168 4.42 20.68 -3.21
C ASP A 168 5.02 22.09 -2.97
N PRO A 169 6.03 22.49 -3.75
CA PRO A 169 6.74 23.76 -3.53
C PRO A 169 5.89 25.01 -3.82
N THR A 170 4.72 24.83 -4.44
CA THR A 170 3.81 25.90 -4.85
C THR A 170 2.43 25.84 -4.19
N ASP A 171 2.08 24.72 -3.58
CA ASP A 171 0.80 24.52 -2.89
C ASP A 171 1.01 23.79 -1.55
N PRO A 172 0.99 24.50 -0.40
CA PRO A 172 1.27 23.90 0.90
C PRO A 172 0.21 22.89 1.35
N THR A 173 -0.94 22.81 0.66
CA THR A 173 -2.01 21.84 0.92
C THR A 173 -1.78 20.50 0.23
N ARG A 174 -0.71 20.35 -0.56
CA ARG A 174 -0.42 19.14 -1.33
C ARG A 174 0.88 18.50 -0.91
N TRP A 175 0.83 17.19 -0.73
CA TRP A 175 2.00 16.38 -0.44
C TRP A 175 1.99 15.12 -1.28
N THR A 176 3.17 14.60 -1.59
CA THR A 176 3.35 13.35 -2.31
C THR A 176 4.36 12.46 -1.61
N ALA A 177 4.17 11.15 -1.66
CA ALA A 177 5.14 10.16 -1.20
C ALA A 177 5.22 8.99 -2.18
N ASP A 178 6.31 8.23 -2.16
CA ASP A 178 6.47 6.99 -2.92
C ASP A 178 5.96 5.81 -2.09
N LEU A 179 5.02 5.03 -2.63
CA LEU A 179 4.52 3.79 -2.00
C LEU A 179 5.40 2.61 -2.42
N THR A 180 5.93 1.89 -1.44
CA THR A 180 6.61 0.61 -1.65
C THR A 180 5.82 -0.49 -0.95
N PRO A 181 5.07 -1.33 -1.70
CA PRO A 181 4.45 -2.53 -1.15
C PRO A 181 5.47 -3.48 -0.51
N ALA A 182 5.03 -4.31 0.43
CA ALA A 182 5.86 -5.37 0.99
C ALA A 182 6.31 -6.33 -0.12
N ALA A 183 7.54 -6.83 -0.04
CA ALA A 183 8.06 -7.81 -1.00
C ALA A 183 7.47 -9.20 -0.74
N GLY A 184 7.24 -9.98 -1.81
CA GLY A 184 6.70 -11.34 -1.69
C GLY A 184 5.27 -11.36 -1.17
N PHE A 185 4.47 -10.33 -1.47
CA PHE A 185 3.12 -10.15 -0.97
C PHE A 185 2.14 -10.02 -2.13
N GLU A 186 1.06 -10.78 -2.05
CA GLU A 186 -0.12 -10.66 -2.90
C GLU A 186 -1.31 -10.28 -2.02
N GLY A 187 -1.96 -9.16 -2.32
CA GLY A 187 -3.13 -8.71 -1.57
C GLY A 187 -3.33 -7.19 -1.58
N THR A 188 -3.97 -6.67 -0.53
CA THR A 188 -4.29 -5.24 -0.42
C THR A 188 -3.23 -4.50 0.39
N VAL A 189 -2.78 -3.36 -0.15
CA VAL A 189 -2.01 -2.33 0.56
C VAL A 189 -2.94 -1.17 0.88
N THR A 190 -2.84 -0.63 2.10
CA THR A 190 -3.63 0.51 2.57
C THR A 190 -2.71 1.58 3.10
N VAL A 191 -2.95 2.83 2.70
CA VAL A 191 -2.30 4.03 3.23
C VAL A 191 -3.36 4.84 3.96
N GLU A 192 -3.10 5.16 5.22
CA GLU A 192 -4.02 5.86 6.11
C GLU A 192 -3.32 7.07 6.73
N VAL A 193 -4.03 8.19 6.80
CA VAL A 193 -3.72 9.30 7.71
C VAL A 193 -4.73 9.24 8.85
N PRO A 194 -4.34 8.85 10.07
CA PRO A 194 -5.26 8.76 11.19
C PRO A 194 -5.83 10.13 11.60
N ALA A 195 -7.06 10.15 12.12
CA ALA A 195 -7.63 11.39 12.64
C ALA A 195 -6.81 11.94 13.82
N GLY A 196 -6.53 13.25 13.79
CA GLY A 196 -5.77 13.96 14.80
C GLY A 196 -4.25 13.79 14.75
N SER A 197 -3.70 13.16 13.69
CA SER A 197 -2.25 13.10 13.50
C SER A 197 -1.63 14.43 13.09
N TYR A 198 -2.42 15.36 12.54
CA TYR A 198 -1.99 16.70 12.17
C TYR A 198 -3.00 17.76 12.64
N THR A 199 -2.59 19.03 12.63
CA THR A 199 -3.45 20.17 12.95
C THR A 199 -3.37 21.26 11.90
N ASP A 200 -4.23 22.26 11.97
CA ASP A 200 -4.05 23.56 11.30
C ASP A 200 -3.19 24.52 12.16
N VAL A 201 -3.16 25.80 11.76
CA VAL A 201 -2.47 26.87 12.49
C VAL A 201 -3.19 27.28 13.78
N ALA A 202 -4.51 27.16 13.84
CA ALA A 202 -5.31 27.45 15.03
C ALA A 202 -5.24 26.32 16.08
N GLY A 203 -4.69 25.16 15.71
CA GLY A 203 -4.56 23.98 16.53
C GLY A 203 -5.75 23.03 16.46
N ASN A 204 -6.66 23.18 15.49
CA ASN A 204 -7.76 22.23 15.32
C ASN A 204 -7.20 20.92 14.76
N ALA A 205 -7.58 19.80 15.39
CA ALA A 205 -7.14 18.46 14.99
C ALA A 205 -7.81 18.04 13.68
N GLY A 206 -7.02 17.56 12.72
CA GLY A 206 -7.52 17.18 11.40
C GLY A 206 -8.29 15.86 11.38
N SER A 207 -9.20 15.72 10.40
CA SER A 207 -9.89 14.44 10.14
C SER A 207 -8.97 13.45 9.40
N GLY A 208 -9.15 12.15 9.64
CA GLY A 208 -8.41 11.12 8.92
C GLY A 208 -9.05 10.73 7.58
N ASP A 209 -8.26 10.08 6.73
CA ASP A 209 -8.69 9.44 5.49
C ASP A 209 -7.74 8.29 5.10
N SER A 210 -8.17 7.40 4.21
CA SER A 210 -7.38 6.26 3.76
C SER A 210 -7.72 5.84 2.34
N ASP A 211 -6.74 5.31 1.61
CA ASP A 211 -6.94 4.67 0.32
C ASP A 211 -6.25 3.31 0.26
N SER A 212 -6.70 2.43 -0.63
CA SER A 212 -6.19 1.07 -0.76
C SER A 212 -6.15 0.59 -2.20
N THR A 213 -5.15 -0.22 -2.52
CA THR A 213 -5.02 -0.85 -3.84
C THR A 213 -4.56 -2.29 -3.72
N ALA A 214 -4.92 -3.11 -4.71
CA ALA A 214 -4.39 -4.46 -4.83
C ALA A 214 -2.98 -4.40 -5.43
N VAL A 215 -2.09 -5.22 -4.89
CA VAL A 215 -0.71 -5.35 -5.35
C VAL A 215 -0.34 -6.82 -5.39
N ASP A 216 0.58 -7.13 -6.28
CA ASP A 216 1.19 -8.43 -6.38
C ASP A 216 2.69 -8.26 -6.61
N THR A 217 3.46 -8.55 -5.57
CA THR A 217 4.93 -8.59 -5.59
C THR A 217 5.45 -10.01 -5.34
N LEU A 218 4.56 -11.00 -5.34
CA LEU A 218 4.89 -12.39 -5.09
C LEU A 218 5.38 -13.01 -6.40
N ALA A 219 6.67 -13.30 -6.48
CA ALA A 219 7.22 -13.96 -7.66
C ALA A 219 6.69 -15.40 -7.80
N PRO A 220 6.31 -15.84 -9.02
CA PRO A 220 5.93 -17.22 -9.25
C PRO A 220 7.12 -18.18 -9.12
N SER A 221 6.86 -19.44 -8.82
CA SER A 221 7.85 -20.52 -8.81
C SER A 221 7.46 -21.66 -9.75
N VAL A 222 8.43 -22.45 -10.17
CA VAL A 222 8.24 -23.67 -10.95
C VAL A 222 8.92 -24.84 -10.24
N ASN A 223 8.31 -26.01 -10.34
CA ASN A 223 8.90 -27.28 -9.96
C ASN A 223 9.06 -28.14 -11.23
N VAL A 224 10.31 -28.46 -11.57
CA VAL A 224 10.67 -29.30 -12.71
C VAL A 224 10.80 -30.75 -12.25
N THR A 225 10.25 -31.70 -13.01
CA THR A 225 10.37 -33.12 -12.68
C THR A 225 10.49 -33.95 -13.96
N ILE A 226 11.55 -34.73 -14.06
CA ILE A 226 11.72 -35.74 -15.11
C ILE A 226 11.04 -37.03 -14.65
N ASN A 227 10.01 -37.44 -15.38
CA ASN A 227 9.22 -38.62 -15.07
C ASN A 227 9.91 -39.90 -15.61
N PRO A 228 9.67 -41.06 -14.97
CA PRO A 228 10.23 -42.34 -15.44
C PRO A 228 9.81 -42.76 -16.86
N ASP A 229 8.75 -42.18 -17.41
CA ASP A 229 8.27 -42.45 -18.77
C ASP A 229 8.94 -41.59 -19.85
N GLY A 230 9.94 -40.76 -19.48
CA GLY A 230 10.65 -39.90 -20.40
C GLY A 230 9.96 -38.56 -20.69
N THR A 231 8.89 -38.23 -19.96
CA THR A 231 8.30 -36.88 -20.00
C THR A 231 8.91 -35.98 -18.93
N VAL A 232 8.78 -34.66 -19.10
CA VAL A 232 9.10 -33.64 -18.09
C VAL A 232 7.81 -32.96 -17.70
N SER A 233 7.58 -32.80 -16.40
CA SER A 233 6.50 -32.00 -15.84
C SER A 233 7.02 -30.69 -15.26
N PHE A 234 6.31 -29.61 -15.52
CA PHE A 234 6.53 -28.29 -14.94
C PHE A 234 5.27 -27.91 -14.18
N VAL A 235 5.40 -27.68 -12.87
CA VAL A 235 4.28 -27.26 -12.00
C VAL A 235 4.61 -25.91 -11.41
N PHE A 236 3.83 -24.90 -11.80
CA PHE A 236 4.01 -23.54 -11.33
C PHE A 236 3.15 -23.25 -10.09
N SER A 237 3.56 -22.30 -9.25
CA SER A 237 2.74 -21.83 -8.12
C SER A 237 1.50 -21.06 -8.56
N GLU A 238 1.52 -20.52 -9.79
CA GLU A 238 0.44 -19.82 -10.47
C GLU A 238 0.64 -19.91 -11.98
N ALA A 239 -0.29 -19.39 -12.78
CA ALA A 239 -0.20 -19.52 -14.24
C ALA A 239 0.92 -18.62 -14.80
N PRO A 240 1.97 -19.19 -15.44
CA PRO A 240 3.03 -18.39 -16.00
C PRO A 240 2.55 -17.66 -17.26
N VAL A 241 3.05 -16.44 -17.46
CA VAL A 241 2.90 -15.65 -18.67
C VAL A 241 4.14 -15.83 -19.53
N GLY A 242 3.92 -16.16 -20.80
CA GLY A 242 4.98 -16.23 -21.81
C GLY A 242 5.84 -17.49 -21.80
N PHE A 243 5.56 -18.47 -20.93
CA PHE A 243 6.35 -19.71 -20.87
C PHE A 243 6.29 -20.51 -22.18
N GLU A 244 7.45 -20.74 -22.78
CA GLU A 244 7.65 -21.45 -24.04
C GLU A 244 8.90 -22.36 -24.01
N ALA A 245 9.14 -23.11 -25.09
CA ALA A 245 10.26 -24.05 -25.13
C ALA A 245 11.65 -23.37 -25.05
N SER A 246 11.72 -22.08 -25.41
CA SER A 246 12.93 -21.23 -25.25
C SER A 246 13.37 -21.09 -23.79
N ASP A 247 12.42 -21.19 -22.87
CA ASP A 247 12.61 -20.93 -21.44
C ASP A 247 13.14 -22.17 -20.70
N VAL A 248 13.31 -23.27 -21.41
CA VAL A 248 13.83 -24.54 -20.89
C VAL A 248 15.19 -24.82 -21.51
N VAL A 249 16.19 -24.99 -20.65
CA VAL A 249 17.54 -25.39 -21.02
C VAL A 249 17.72 -26.88 -20.73
N VAL A 250 18.13 -27.64 -21.75
CA VAL A 250 18.42 -29.07 -21.59
C VAL A 250 19.89 -29.32 -21.87
N THR A 251 20.59 -29.90 -20.91
CA THR A 251 21.97 -30.36 -21.07
C THR A 251 21.97 -31.84 -21.46
N ASN A 252 22.74 -32.20 -22.50
CA ASN A 252 22.83 -33.54 -23.07
C ASN A 252 21.50 -34.11 -23.61
N GLY A 253 20.61 -33.25 -24.09
CA GLY A 253 19.33 -33.66 -24.66
C GLY A 253 18.54 -32.48 -25.23
N SER A 254 17.26 -32.70 -25.49
CA SER A 254 16.30 -31.68 -25.91
C SER A 254 14.90 -32.02 -25.42
N ILE A 255 14.04 -31.01 -25.26
CA ILE A 255 12.59 -31.22 -25.11
C ILE A 255 11.85 -31.01 -26.44
N SER A 256 10.70 -31.66 -26.58
CA SER A 256 9.73 -31.40 -27.64
C SER A 256 8.31 -31.50 -27.09
N ASN A 257 7.30 -31.13 -27.89
CA ASN A 257 5.89 -31.23 -27.50
C ASN A 257 5.56 -30.57 -26.13
N LEU A 258 6.12 -29.38 -25.88
CA LEU A 258 5.75 -28.59 -24.70
C LEU A 258 4.29 -28.17 -24.83
N VAL A 259 3.44 -28.64 -23.91
CA VAL A 259 2.00 -28.45 -23.93
C VAL A 259 1.50 -28.10 -22.52
N GLN A 260 0.62 -27.12 -22.44
CA GLN A 260 -0.11 -26.76 -21.22
C GLN A 260 -1.24 -27.76 -20.96
N ASP A 261 -1.46 -28.12 -19.69
CA ASP A 261 -2.63 -28.91 -19.30
C ASP A 261 -3.91 -28.11 -19.64
N PRO A 262 -4.86 -28.69 -20.39
CA PRO A 262 -6.06 -27.99 -20.83
C PRO A 262 -7.03 -27.63 -19.69
N THR A 263 -6.82 -28.15 -18.49
CA THR A 263 -7.66 -27.96 -17.30
C THR A 263 -6.96 -27.27 -16.14
N ASP A 264 -5.63 -27.15 -16.19
CA ASP A 264 -4.83 -26.50 -15.15
C ASP A 264 -3.71 -25.64 -15.78
N PRO A 265 -3.87 -24.31 -15.85
CA PRO A 265 -2.90 -23.44 -16.51
C PRO A 265 -1.54 -23.39 -15.81
N THR A 266 -1.44 -23.92 -14.59
CA THR A 266 -0.19 -24.03 -13.82
C THR A 266 0.63 -25.27 -14.16
N ARG A 267 0.14 -26.14 -15.05
CA ARG A 267 0.81 -27.41 -15.39
C ARG A 267 1.18 -27.47 -16.86
N TRP A 268 2.40 -27.89 -17.11
CA TRP A 268 2.92 -28.12 -18.45
C TRP A 268 3.67 -29.45 -18.52
N THR A 269 3.67 -30.07 -19.69
CA THR A 269 4.41 -31.30 -19.96
C THR A 269 5.19 -31.17 -21.25
N ALA A 270 6.35 -31.81 -21.33
CA ALA A 270 7.14 -31.95 -22.55
C ALA A 270 7.75 -33.35 -22.65
N ASP A 271 8.11 -33.79 -23.86
CA ASP A 271 8.82 -35.04 -24.10
C ASP A 271 10.34 -34.80 -24.03
N LEU A 272 11.06 -35.54 -23.18
CA LEU A 272 12.51 -35.49 -23.08
C LEU A 272 13.14 -36.47 -24.07
N THR A 273 14.02 -35.97 -24.93
CA THR A 273 14.88 -36.80 -25.79
C THR A 273 16.34 -36.59 -25.39
N PRO A 274 16.97 -37.56 -24.70
CA PRO A 274 18.41 -37.54 -24.47
C PRO A 274 19.22 -37.50 -25.76
N ALA A 275 20.43 -36.97 -25.71
CA ALA A 275 21.36 -37.01 -26.83
C ALA A 275 21.64 -38.48 -27.22
N ALA A 276 21.72 -38.76 -28.52
CA ALA A 276 22.03 -40.10 -29.02
C ALA A 276 23.51 -40.46 -28.81
N GLY A 277 23.79 -41.73 -28.52
CA GLY A 277 25.16 -42.20 -28.33
C GLY A 277 25.80 -41.66 -27.03
N PHE A 278 25.00 -41.37 -26.01
CA PHE A 278 25.43 -40.74 -24.78
C PHE A 278 25.09 -41.60 -23.57
N GLU A 279 26.08 -41.79 -22.70
CA GLU A 279 25.92 -42.38 -21.37
C GLU A 279 26.28 -41.31 -20.34
N GLY A 280 25.35 -40.98 -19.44
CA GLY A 280 25.59 -39.97 -18.40
C GLY A 280 24.34 -39.29 -17.89
N THR A 281 24.48 -38.07 -17.38
CA THR A 281 23.37 -37.28 -16.82
C THR A 281 22.78 -36.32 -17.84
N VAL A 282 21.46 -36.32 -17.94
CA VAL A 282 20.66 -35.28 -18.59
C VAL A 282 20.05 -34.38 -17.53
N THR A 283 20.09 -33.07 -17.76
CA THR A 283 19.52 -32.06 -16.86
C THR A 283 18.55 -31.20 -17.64
N VAL A 284 17.37 -30.98 -17.07
CA VAL A 284 16.36 -30.03 -17.58
C VAL A 284 16.24 -28.91 -16.56
N GLU A 285 16.43 -27.68 -17.01
CA GLU A 285 16.44 -26.47 -16.17
C GLU A 285 15.46 -25.45 -16.74
N VAL A 286 14.70 -24.80 -15.86
CA VAL A 286 14.02 -23.54 -16.14
C VAL A 286 14.81 -22.45 -15.42
N PRO A 287 15.55 -21.58 -16.14
CA PRO A 287 16.34 -20.51 -15.52
C PRO A 287 15.45 -19.49 -14.81
N ALA A 288 15.95 -18.88 -13.73
CA ALA A 288 15.23 -17.80 -13.05
C ALA A 288 15.01 -16.60 -14.00
N GLY A 289 13.80 -16.04 -13.98
CA GLY A 289 13.39 -14.91 -14.80
C GLY A 289 13.08 -15.21 -16.26
N SER A 290 13.02 -16.49 -16.67
CA SER A 290 12.60 -16.86 -18.02
C SER A 290 11.09 -16.70 -18.27
N TYR A 291 10.29 -16.64 -17.21
CA TYR A 291 8.85 -16.41 -17.26
C TYR A 291 8.42 -15.40 -16.19
N THR A 292 7.21 -14.87 -16.30
CA THR A 292 6.61 -13.96 -15.31
C THR A 292 5.21 -14.42 -14.90
N ASP A 293 4.62 -13.78 -13.91
CA ASP A 293 3.17 -13.82 -13.67
C ASP A 293 2.45 -12.72 -14.48
N VAL A 294 1.17 -12.47 -14.16
CA VAL A 294 0.35 -11.41 -14.75
C VAL A 294 0.75 -10.01 -14.28
N ALA A 295 1.25 -9.88 -13.05
CA ALA A 295 1.74 -8.62 -12.49
C ALA A 295 3.12 -8.23 -13.04
N GLY A 296 3.80 -9.16 -13.71
CA GLY A 296 5.13 -8.99 -14.28
C GLY A 296 6.26 -9.37 -13.32
N ASN A 297 5.99 -10.05 -12.19
CA ASN A 297 7.05 -10.51 -11.31
C ASN A 297 7.81 -11.66 -11.99
N ALA A 298 9.14 -11.58 -11.99
CA ALA A 298 10.00 -12.59 -12.59
C ALA A 298 9.99 -13.89 -11.78
N GLY A 299 9.75 -15.00 -12.45
CA GLY A 299 9.68 -16.31 -11.82
C GLY A 299 11.02 -16.83 -11.30
N SER A 300 10.98 -17.66 -10.26
CA SER A 300 12.15 -18.42 -9.78
C SER A 300 12.43 -19.63 -10.67
N GLY A 301 13.71 -20.02 -10.75
CA GLY A 301 14.12 -21.19 -11.55
C GLY A 301 14.13 -22.48 -10.73
N ASP A 302 14.10 -23.61 -11.44
CA ASP A 302 14.27 -24.95 -10.88
C ASP A 302 14.85 -25.91 -11.94
N SER A 303 15.38 -27.04 -11.50
CA SER A 303 15.98 -28.04 -12.40
C SER A 303 15.87 -29.45 -11.85
N ASP A 304 15.76 -30.43 -12.75
CA ASP A 304 15.84 -31.84 -12.40
C ASP A 304 16.81 -32.58 -13.33
N SER A 305 17.33 -33.72 -12.88
CA SER A 305 18.32 -34.51 -13.62
C SER A 305 18.12 -36.00 -13.45
N THR A 306 18.42 -36.75 -14.51
CA THR A 306 18.37 -38.22 -14.50
C THR A 306 19.54 -38.82 -15.28
N ALA A 307 19.91 -40.04 -14.93
CA ALA A 307 20.88 -40.82 -15.67
C ALA A 307 20.22 -41.47 -16.89
N VAL A 308 20.91 -41.46 -18.02
CA VAL A 308 20.46 -42.05 -19.28
C VAL A 308 21.59 -42.82 -19.92
N ASP A 309 21.22 -43.84 -20.67
CA ASP A 309 22.13 -44.56 -21.55
C ASP A 309 21.47 -44.73 -22.92
N THR A 310 22.01 -44.03 -23.91
CA THR A 310 21.66 -44.17 -25.32
C THR A 310 22.88 -44.58 -26.15
N LEU A 311 23.98 -44.94 -25.48
CA LEU A 311 25.18 -45.44 -26.14
C LEU A 311 24.90 -46.86 -26.61
N ALA A 312 25.10 -47.12 -27.91
CA ALA A 312 24.90 -48.47 -28.41
C ALA A 312 26.01 -49.39 -27.90
N PRO A 313 25.69 -50.63 -27.48
CA PRO A 313 26.70 -51.57 -27.02
C PRO A 313 27.61 -51.96 -28.19
N SER A 314 28.92 -51.97 -27.95
CA SER A 314 29.94 -52.39 -28.93
C SER A 314 30.48 -53.77 -28.57
N VAL A 315 30.99 -54.51 -29.56
CA VAL A 315 31.59 -55.83 -29.35
C VAL A 315 32.96 -55.92 -30.00
N ASN A 316 33.92 -56.44 -29.25
CA ASN A 316 35.24 -56.82 -29.76
C ASN A 316 35.31 -58.33 -29.92
N VAL A 317 35.56 -58.79 -31.16
CA VAL A 317 35.61 -60.21 -31.53
C VAL A 317 37.06 -60.64 -31.72
N THR A 318 37.48 -61.69 -31.03
CA THR A 318 38.84 -62.23 -31.12
C THR A 318 38.82 -63.73 -31.39
N ILE A 319 39.49 -64.19 -32.44
CA ILE A 319 39.74 -65.61 -32.66
C ILE A 319 41.02 -65.98 -31.90
N ASN A 320 40.90 -66.88 -30.93
CA ASN A 320 42.00 -67.32 -30.09
C ASN A 320 42.84 -68.41 -30.79
N PRO A 321 44.14 -68.53 -30.46
CA PRO A 321 45.00 -69.57 -31.03
C PRO A 321 44.55 -71.00 -30.75
N ASP A 322 43.71 -71.22 -29.74
CA ASP A 322 43.16 -72.52 -29.36
C ASP A 322 41.91 -72.92 -30.16
N GLY A 323 41.45 -72.08 -31.10
CA GLY A 323 40.28 -72.34 -31.94
C GLY A 323 38.96 -71.90 -31.32
N THR A 324 38.98 -71.17 -30.20
CA THR A 324 37.78 -70.50 -29.66
C THR A 324 37.64 -69.08 -30.23
N VAL A 325 36.43 -68.52 -30.17
CA VAL A 325 36.14 -67.11 -30.43
C VAL A 325 35.70 -66.47 -29.12
N SER A 326 36.30 -65.35 -28.76
CA SER A 326 35.88 -64.50 -27.65
C SER A 326 35.13 -63.27 -28.17
N PHE A 327 34.01 -62.96 -27.54
CA PHE A 327 33.23 -61.74 -27.75
C PHE A 327 33.25 -60.95 -26.44
N VAL A 328 33.75 -59.71 -26.50
CA VAL A 328 33.82 -58.80 -25.35
C VAL A 328 32.97 -57.58 -25.66
N PHE A 329 31.85 -57.44 -24.96
CA PHE A 329 30.92 -56.34 -25.14
C PHE A 329 31.30 -55.15 -24.22
N SER A 330 31.00 -53.92 -24.64
CA SER A 330 31.19 -52.74 -23.77
C SER A 330 30.23 -52.70 -22.59
N GLU A 331 29.10 -53.39 -22.70
CA GLU A 331 28.09 -53.59 -21.66
C GLU A 331 27.36 -54.93 -21.91
N PRO A 332 26.62 -55.49 -20.94
CA PRO A 332 25.96 -56.78 -21.08
C PRO A 332 24.92 -56.77 -22.23
N PRO A 333 25.11 -57.54 -23.30
CA PRO A 333 24.15 -57.56 -24.40
C PRO A 333 22.88 -58.31 -23.99
N VAL A 334 21.72 -57.85 -24.46
CA VAL A 334 20.45 -58.55 -24.32
C VAL A 334 20.14 -59.27 -25.64
N GLY A 335 19.82 -60.57 -25.53
CA GLY A 335 19.37 -61.36 -26.68
C GLY A 335 20.47 -61.78 -27.66
N PHE A 336 21.75 -61.68 -27.28
CA PHE A 336 22.85 -62.17 -28.11
C PHE A 336 22.82 -63.71 -28.22
N GLU A 337 22.69 -64.20 -29.44
CA GLU A 337 22.58 -65.61 -29.80
C GLU A 337 23.52 -65.98 -30.97
N ALA A 338 23.68 -67.28 -31.23
CA ALA A 338 24.59 -67.76 -32.28
C ALA A 338 24.18 -67.29 -33.69
N SER A 339 22.92 -66.94 -33.92
CA SER A 339 22.44 -66.36 -35.18
C SER A 339 22.95 -64.95 -35.45
N ASP A 340 23.41 -64.25 -34.41
CA ASP A 340 23.90 -62.87 -34.50
C ASP A 340 25.36 -62.80 -34.95
N VAL A 341 26.00 -63.97 -35.09
CA VAL A 341 27.38 -64.13 -35.53
C VAL A 341 27.42 -64.64 -36.96
N VAL A 342 28.06 -63.87 -37.83
CA VAL A 342 28.33 -64.26 -39.21
C VAL A 342 29.74 -64.83 -39.31
N VAL A 343 29.85 -66.07 -39.75
CA VAL A 343 31.13 -66.74 -39.97
C VAL A 343 31.31 -67.04 -41.45
N THR A 344 32.38 -66.51 -42.04
CA THR A 344 32.75 -66.83 -43.44
C THR A 344 33.76 -67.96 -43.46
N ASN A 345 33.50 -68.98 -44.28
CA ASN A 345 34.34 -70.19 -44.41
C ASN A 345 34.47 -71.01 -43.11
N GLY A 346 33.42 -71.01 -42.28
CA GLY A 346 33.35 -71.80 -41.06
C GLY A 346 31.99 -71.69 -40.37
N SER A 347 31.92 -72.17 -39.14
CA SER A 347 30.76 -72.04 -38.25
C SER A 347 31.22 -71.91 -36.80
N ILE A 348 30.41 -71.27 -35.95
CA ILE A 348 30.57 -71.36 -34.50
C ILE A 348 29.63 -72.41 -33.90
N SER A 349 29.99 -72.94 -32.74
CA SER A 349 29.14 -73.78 -31.89
C SER A 349 29.43 -73.51 -30.42
N ASN A 350 28.62 -74.03 -29.50
CA ASN A 350 28.83 -73.88 -28.05
C ASN A 350 29.01 -72.40 -27.62
N LEU A 351 28.17 -71.50 -28.15
CA LEU A 351 28.14 -70.12 -27.69
C LEU A 351 27.67 -70.09 -26.22
N VAL A 352 28.52 -69.59 -25.33
CA VAL A 352 28.31 -69.60 -23.88
C VAL A 352 28.75 -68.27 -23.29
N GLN A 353 27.91 -67.69 -22.43
CA GLN A 353 28.24 -66.51 -21.62
C GLN A 353 29.18 -66.91 -20.47
N ASP A 354 30.17 -66.08 -20.17
CA ASP A 354 30.97 -66.23 -18.97
C ASP A 354 30.07 -66.05 -17.73
N PRO A 355 29.97 -67.04 -16.83
CA PRO A 355 29.09 -66.97 -15.67
C PRO A 355 29.50 -65.91 -14.64
N THR A 356 30.70 -65.34 -14.77
CA THR A 356 31.26 -64.33 -13.86
C THR A 356 31.37 -62.94 -14.48
N ASP A 357 31.24 -62.85 -15.81
CA ASP A 357 31.27 -61.58 -16.54
C ASP A 357 30.22 -61.59 -17.66
N PRO A 358 29.07 -60.94 -17.47
CA PRO A 358 28.00 -60.98 -18.46
C PRO A 358 28.35 -60.26 -19.78
N THR A 359 29.45 -59.50 -19.82
CA THR A 359 29.97 -58.85 -21.03
C THR A 359 30.87 -59.76 -21.87
N HIS A 360 31.22 -60.95 -21.36
CA HIS A 360 32.12 -61.89 -22.03
C HIS A 360 31.37 -63.14 -22.50
N TRP A 361 31.59 -63.51 -23.76
CA TRP A 361 31.05 -64.74 -24.36
C TRP A 361 32.13 -65.50 -25.12
N THR A 362 32.02 -66.82 -25.18
CA THR A 362 32.93 -67.69 -25.94
C THR A 362 32.16 -68.65 -26.83
N ALA A 363 32.71 -68.99 -27.99
CA ALA A 363 32.20 -70.05 -28.86
C ALA A 363 33.35 -70.87 -29.47
N ASP A 364 33.08 -72.11 -29.85
CA ASP A 364 34.02 -72.97 -30.57
C ASP A 364 33.97 -72.68 -32.07
N LEU A 365 35.11 -72.35 -32.69
CA LEU A 365 35.22 -72.11 -34.14
C LEU A 365 35.55 -73.41 -34.89
N THR A 366 34.73 -73.76 -35.88
CA THR A 366 35.00 -74.86 -36.81
C THR A 366 35.17 -74.32 -38.23
N PRO A 367 36.41 -74.25 -38.77
CA PRO A 367 36.65 -73.89 -40.17
C PRO A 367 36.03 -74.90 -41.15
N ALA A 368 35.67 -74.44 -42.35
CA ALA A 368 35.12 -75.30 -43.39
C ALA A 368 36.15 -76.36 -43.85
N ALA A 369 35.70 -77.60 -44.01
CA ALA A 369 36.57 -78.71 -44.39
C ALA A 369 37.22 -78.48 -45.77
N GLY A 370 38.54 -78.64 -45.85
CA GLY A 370 39.30 -78.50 -47.09
C GLY A 370 39.49 -77.06 -47.58
N PHE A 371 39.17 -76.06 -46.76
CA PHE A 371 39.41 -74.66 -47.06
C PHE A 371 40.82 -74.23 -46.63
N GLU A 372 41.57 -73.62 -47.55
CA GLU A 372 42.79 -72.87 -47.24
C GLU A 372 42.52 -71.38 -47.48
N GLY A 373 42.62 -70.56 -46.43
CA GLY A 373 42.37 -69.13 -46.51
C GLY A 373 42.01 -68.52 -45.14
N THR A 374 41.47 -67.30 -45.18
CA THR A 374 41.05 -66.56 -43.98
C THR A 374 39.62 -66.94 -43.58
N VAL A 375 39.44 -67.30 -42.31
CA VAL A 375 38.12 -67.36 -41.65
C VAL A 375 37.85 -65.99 -41.02
N THR A 376 36.66 -65.46 -41.23
CA THR A 376 36.23 -64.20 -40.60
C THR A 376 35.04 -64.48 -39.71
N VAL A 377 35.04 -63.88 -38.52
CA VAL A 377 33.91 -63.89 -37.60
C VAL A 377 33.52 -62.44 -37.36
N GLU A 378 32.26 -62.13 -37.58
CA GLU A 378 31.71 -60.78 -37.47
C GLU A 378 30.40 -60.83 -36.69
N VAL A 379 30.15 -59.81 -35.88
CA VAL A 379 28.84 -59.54 -35.29
C VAL A 379 28.33 -58.27 -35.97
N PRO A 380 27.34 -58.37 -36.89
CA PRO A 380 26.81 -57.21 -37.58
C PRO A 380 26.21 -56.18 -36.62
N ALA A 381 26.35 -54.89 -36.91
CA ALA A 381 25.73 -53.84 -36.10
C ALA A 381 24.20 -54.03 -36.02
N GLY A 382 23.64 -53.91 -34.80
CA GLY A 382 22.21 -54.04 -34.54
C GLY A 382 21.69 -55.48 -34.46
N SER A 383 22.57 -56.49 -34.38
CA SER A 383 22.16 -57.88 -34.15
C SER A 383 21.85 -58.19 -32.67
N TYR A 384 22.21 -57.29 -31.76
CA TYR A 384 21.91 -57.36 -30.33
C TYR A 384 21.58 -55.94 -29.81
N THR A 385 20.95 -55.85 -28.64
CA THR A 385 20.59 -54.58 -27.98
C THR A 385 21.17 -54.47 -26.59
#